data_AF-A0A662MAX0-F1
#
_entry.id   AF-A0A662MAX0-F1
#
_cell.length_a   1.000
_cell.length_b   1.000
_cell.length_c   1.000
_cell.angle_alpha   90.00
_cell.angle_beta   90.00
_cell.angle_gamma   90.00
#
_symmetry.space_group_name_H-M   'P 1'
#
loop_
_entity.id
_entity.type
_entity.pdbx_description
1 polymer ?
#
loop_
_entity_poly.entity_id
_entity_poly.type
_entity_poly.pdbx_seq_one_letter_code
_entity_poly.pdbx_strand_id
1 'polypeptide(L)'
;INDSKDILIELFNKLTAVGIPPYYVFQCRPTVGNADFAIPIEKGYRMFEEAKAAVSGLAKRARFIISHTSGKVEVAALTDEYIIFKYHNAAHQENDSRVMIFRRNPEALWLDDYVEEVVSFSPLMEGSETSLYQHVDDTG
;
A
#
# COMPACT_ATOMS: atom_id res chain seq x y z
N ILE A 1 -14.69 3.81 11.82
CA ILE A 1 -15.85 4.33 11.04
C ILE A 1 -16.15 3.42 9.84
N ASN A 2 -15.18 3.12 8.99
CA ASN A 2 -15.26 2.18 7.87
C ASN A 2 -14.22 1.05 7.98
N ASP A 3 -13.72 0.81 9.17
CA ASP A 3 -12.86 -0.30 9.57
C ASP A 3 -13.66 -1.59 9.72
N SER A 4 -14.47 -1.90 8.71
CA SER A 4 -15.19 -3.16 8.59
C SER A 4 -15.22 -3.59 7.13
N LYS A 5 -14.90 -4.88 6.90
CA LYS A 5 -15.01 -5.47 5.56
C LYS A 5 -16.44 -5.39 5.02
N ASP A 6 -17.44 -5.52 5.89
CA ASP A 6 -18.85 -5.53 5.47
C ASP A 6 -19.26 -4.16 4.91
N ILE A 7 -18.75 -3.08 5.52
CA ILE A 7 -18.94 -1.70 5.02
C ILE A 7 -18.27 -1.52 3.66
N LEU A 8 -17.06 -2.05 3.47
CA LEU A 8 -16.35 -1.99 2.18
C LEU A 8 -17.08 -2.80 1.10
N ILE A 9 -17.59 -3.99 1.43
CA ILE A 9 -18.37 -4.84 0.53
C ILE A 9 -19.64 -4.10 0.07
N GLU A 10 -20.40 -3.53 1.02
CA GLU A 10 -21.60 -2.76 0.72
C GLU A 10 -21.29 -1.56 -0.18
N LEU A 11 -20.23 -0.81 0.13
CA LEU A 11 -19.79 0.33 -0.65
C LEU A 11 -19.42 -0.07 -2.08
N PHE A 12 -18.58 -1.09 -2.25
CA PHE A 12 -18.14 -1.54 -3.58
C PHE A 12 -19.31 -2.03 -4.43
N ASN A 13 -20.22 -2.81 -3.84
CA ASN A 13 -21.42 -3.28 -4.53
C ASN A 13 -22.31 -2.11 -4.98
N LYS A 14 -22.58 -1.14 -4.09
CA LYS A 14 -23.37 0.06 -4.43
C LYS A 14 -22.75 0.88 -5.56
N LEU A 15 -21.44 1.13 -5.51
CA LEU A 15 -20.72 1.86 -6.56
C LEU A 15 -20.85 1.14 -7.90
N THR A 16 -20.58 -0.17 -7.93
CA THR A 16 -20.65 -0.93 -9.19
C THR A 16 -22.07 -1.09 -9.73
N ALA A 17 -23.09 -1.17 -8.87
CA ALA A 17 -24.48 -1.25 -9.28
C ALA A 17 -24.94 -0.02 -10.08
N VAL A 18 -24.34 1.15 -9.82
CA VAL A 18 -24.59 2.39 -10.57
C VAL A 18 -23.54 2.66 -11.64
N GLY A 19 -22.72 1.66 -12.00
CA GLY A 19 -21.72 1.75 -13.06
C GLY A 19 -20.44 2.51 -12.68
N ILE A 20 -20.20 2.78 -11.41
CA ILE A 20 -19.00 3.47 -10.92
C ILE A 20 -17.97 2.41 -10.49
N PRO A 21 -16.85 2.22 -11.23
CA PRO A 21 -15.81 1.28 -10.81
C PRO A 21 -15.01 1.88 -9.63
N PRO A 22 -14.92 1.18 -8.48
CA PRO A 22 -14.05 1.59 -7.39
C PRO A 22 -12.59 1.66 -7.85
N TYR A 23 -11.87 2.71 -7.44
CA TYR A 23 -10.48 2.92 -7.85
C TYR A 23 -9.51 2.82 -6.66
N TYR A 24 -9.66 3.68 -5.65
CA TYR A 24 -8.78 3.69 -4.48
C TYR A 24 -9.54 3.62 -3.17
N VAL A 25 -8.98 2.85 -2.23
CA VAL A 25 -9.22 2.96 -0.79
C VAL A 25 -7.93 3.48 -0.17
N PHE A 26 -8.01 4.59 0.55
CA PHE A 26 -6.82 5.22 1.12
C PHE A 26 -6.56 4.75 2.55
N GLN A 27 -5.30 4.42 2.87
CA GLN A 27 -4.83 4.34 4.24
C GLN A 27 -4.98 5.72 4.88
N CYS A 28 -5.50 5.76 6.11
CA CYS A 28 -5.59 6.99 6.87
C CYS A 28 -4.21 7.40 7.38
N ARG A 29 -3.76 8.62 7.05
CA ARG A 29 -2.53 9.17 7.61
C ARG A 29 -2.75 9.50 9.10
N PRO A 30 -1.92 8.97 10.01
CA PRO A 30 -1.98 9.38 11.41
C PRO A 30 -1.56 10.84 11.52
N THR A 31 -2.48 11.70 11.92
CA THR A 31 -2.28 13.11 12.22
C THR A 31 -2.88 13.41 13.58
N VAL A 32 -2.50 14.53 14.21
CA VAL A 32 -2.97 14.90 15.56
C VAL A 32 -4.50 14.88 15.69
N GLY A 33 -5.23 15.21 14.62
CA GLY A 33 -6.69 15.27 14.63
C GLY A 33 -7.43 13.95 14.32
N ASN A 34 -6.72 12.88 13.95
CA ASN A 34 -7.35 11.62 13.55
C ASN A 34 -6.59 10.36 14.02
N ALA A 35 -5.65 10.50 14.96
CA ALA A 35 -4.82 9.41 15.46
C ALA A 35 -5.66 8.21 15.93
N ASP A 36 -6.77 8.47 16.61
CA ASP A 36 -7.70 7.45 17.12
C ASP A 36 -8.37 6.61 16.01
N PHE A 37 -8.33 7.07 14.76
CA PHE A 37 -8.88 6.36 13.60
C PHE A 37 -7.82 5.66 12.76
N ALA A 38 -6.53 5.87 13.04
CA ALA A 38 -5.46 5.21 12.32
C ALA A 38 -5.38 3.74 12.74
N ILE A 39 -5.42 2.84 11.76
CA ILE A 39 -5.15 1.42 11.96
C ILE A 39 -3.86 1.04 11.24
N PRO A 40 -3.16 -0.02 11.69
CA PRO A 40 -1.97 -0.49 11.00
C PRO A 40 -2.24 -0.82 9.54
N ILE A 41 -1.29 -0.49 8.66
CA ILE A 41 -1.36 -0.69 7.21
C ILE A 41 -1.70 -2.14 6.88
N GLU A 42 -1.01 -3.09 7.51
CA GLU A 42 -1.24 -4.52 7.26
C GLU A 42 -2.66 -4.96 7.66
N LYS A 43 -3.20 -4.39 8.74
CA LYS A 43 -4.58 -4.66 9.18
C LYS A 43 -5.58 -4.11 8.17
N GLY A 44 -5.39 -2.86 7.74
CA GLY A 44 -6.21 -2.22 6.70
C GLY A 44 -6.17 -2.99 5.38
N TYR A 45 -4.98 -3.42 4.95
CA TYR A 45 -4.80 -4.22 3.75
C TYR A 45 -5.52 -5.57 3.82
N ARG A 46 -5.40 -6.31 4.93
CA ARG A 46 -6.12 -7.58 5.11
C ARG A 46 -7.63 -7.39 5.02
N MET A 47 -8.17 -6.39 5.70
CA MET A 47 -9.61 -6.09 5.67
C MET A 47 -10.08 -5.70 4.26
N PHE A 48 -9.26 -4.95 3.53
CA PHE A 48 -9.50 -4.58 2.15
C PHE A 48 -9.50 -5.78 1.21
N GLU A 49 -8.53 -6.70 1.32
CA GLU A 49 -8.47 -7.92 0.51
C GLU A 49 -9.61 -8.90 0.85
N GLU A 50 -10.00 -9.03 2.12
CA GLU A 50 -11.19 -9.78 2.53
C GLU A 50 -12.47 -9.22 1.87
N ALA A 51 -12.63 -7.89 1.85
CA ALA A 51 -13.75 -7.25 1.18
C ALA A 51 -13.72 -7.46 -0.34
N LYS A 52 -12.55 -7.33 -0.97
CA LYS A 52 -12.37 -7.59 -2.41
C LYS A 52 -12.64 -9.04 -2.79
N ALA A 53 -12.32 -10.00 -1.93
CA ALA A 53 -12.60 -11.41 -2.17
C ALA A 53 -14.10 -11.69 -2.27
N ALA A 54 -14.92 -10.96 -1.50
CA ALA A 54 -16.36 -11.13 -1.40
C ALA A 54 -17.19 -10.43 -2.50
N VAL A 55 -16.59 -9.55 -3.31
CA VAL A 55 -17.26 -8.86 -4.43
C VAL A 55 -16.84 -9.45 -5.79
N SER A 56 -17.43 -9.02 -6.91
CA SER A 56 -17.14 -9.57 -8.24
C SER A 56 -16.99 -8.49 -9.32
N GLY A 57 -16.40 -8.87 -10.46
CA GLY A 57 -16.27 -8.00 -11.63
C GLY A 57 -15.53 -6.69 -11.35
N LEU A 58 -16.13 -5.57 -11.74
CA LEU A 58 -15.54 -4.23 -11.61
C LEU A 58 -15.26 -3.83 -10.16
N ALA A 59 -15.94 -4.43 -9.17
CA ALA A 59 -15.78 -4.11 -7.77
C ALA A 59 -14.39 -4.51 -7.25
N LYS A 60 -13.76 -5.53 -7.85
CA LYS A 60 -12.42 -6.00 -7.47
C LYS A 60 -11.28 -5.10 -7.93
N ARG A 61 -11.54 -4.06 -8.73
CA ARG A 61 -10.50 -3.19 -9.32
C ARG A 61 -9.93 -2.18 -8.33
N ALA A 62 -10.55 -2.01 -7.17
CA ALA A 62 -10.05 -1.14 -6.12
C ALA A 62 -8.62 -1.55 -5.74
N ARG A 63 -7.83 -0.55 -5.31
CA ARG A 63 -6.48 -0.71 -4.78
C ARG A 63 -6.36 0.00 -3.43
N PHE A 64 -5.55 -0.56 -2.55
CA PHE A 64 -5.26 0.03 -1.25
C PHE A 64 -4.03 0.93 -1.37
N ILE A 65 -4.22 2.24 -1.21
CA ILE A 65 -3.22 3.27 -1.53
C ILE A 65 -2.84 4.07 -0.28
N ILE A 66 -1.56 4.36 -0.16
CA ILE A 66 -1.00 5.36 0.73
C ILE A 66 -0.68 6.60 -0.12
N SER A 67 -1.27 7.75 0.23
CA SER A 67 -0.98 9.03 -0.43
C SER A 67 0.20 9.69 0.27
N HIS A 68 1.41 9.21 -0.02
CA HIS A 68 2.65 9.68 0.57
C HIS A 68 3.17 10.96 -0.11
N THR A 69 4.06 11.70 0.55
CA THR A 69 4.73 12.86 -0.07
C THR A 69 5.60 12.45 -1.27
N SER A 70 6.13 11.22 -1.27
CA SER A 70 6.86 10.65 -2.41
C SER A 70 5.96 10.15 -3.54
N GLY A 71 4.64 10.10 -3.35
CA GLY A 71 3.68 9.67 -4.37
C GLY A 71 2.54 8.80 -3.86
N LYS A 72 1.75 8.26 -4.80
CA LYS A 72 0.69 7.29 -4.55
C LYS A 72 1.30 5.89 -4.54
N VAL A 73 1.34 5.28 -3.37
CA VAL A 73 1.94 3.97 -3.14
C VAL A 73 0.85 2.95 -2.90
N GLU A 74 0.74 1.94 -3.76
CA GLU A 74 -0.12 0.79 -3.56
C GLU A 74 0.52 -0.18 -2.56
N VAL A 75 -0.26 -0.70 -1.62
CA VAL A 75 0.08 -1.95 -0.94
C VAL A 75 -0.33 -3.09 -1.87
N ALA A 76 0.63 -3.64 -2.60
CA ALA A 76 0.39 -4.55 -3.71
C ALA A 76 0.18 -5.99 -3.23
N ALA A 77 0.94 -6.41 -2.22
CA ALA A 77 0.84 -7.74 -1.64
C ALA A 77 1.36 -7.79 -0.19
N LEU A 78 0.90 -8.79 0.55
CA LEU A 78 1.37 -9.13 1.88
C LEU A 78 1.57 -10.65 1.95
N THR A 79 2.71 -11.09 2.45
CA THR A 79 3.04 -12.50 2.70
C THR A 79 3.20 -12.75 4.20
N ASP A 80 3.67 -13.93 4.59
CA ASP A 80 3.97 -14.20 6.00
C ASP A 80 5.16 -13.38 6.52
N GLU A 81 6.12 -13.04 5.67
CA GLU A 81 7.37 -12.35 6.05
C GLU A 81 7.52 -10.94 5.50
N TYR A 82 6.89 -10.64 4.36
CA TYR A 82 7.15 -9.42 3.59
C TYR A 82 5.87 -8.66 3.24
N ILE A 83 6.02 -7.35 3.08
CA ILE A 83 5.04 -6.49 2.44
C ILE A 83 5.64 -5.94 1.14
N ILE A 84 4.80 -5.84 0.10
CA ILE A 84 5.22 -5.35 -1.21
C ILE A 84 4.42 -4.09 -1.53
N PHE A 85 5.16 -3.02 -1.86
CA PHE A 85 4.61 -1.76 -2.30
C PHE A 85 4.89 -1.52 -3.78
N LYS A 86 4.04 -0.73 -4.43
CA LYS A 86 4.26 -0.28 -5.81
C LYS A 86 3.86 1.18 -5.99
N TYR A 87 4.73 1.99 -6.59
CA TYR A 87 4.36 3.34 -6.99
C TYR A 87 3.38 3.32 -8.18
N HIS A 88 2.23 3.94 -7.97
CA HIS A 88 1.24 4.23 -9.02
C HIS A 88 1.52 5.56 -9.73
N ASN A 89 2.07 6.50 -8.96
CA ASN A 89 2.55 7.79 -9.39
C ASN A 89 3.56 8.22 -8.33
N ALA A 90 4.77 8.55 -8.74
CA ALA A 90 5.83 9.03 -7.87
C ALA A 90 6.10 10.52 -8.10
N ALA A 91 6.58 11.21 -7.07
CA ALA A 91 7.05 12.58 -7.18
C ALA A 91 8.26 12.70 -8.12
N HIS A 92 9.05 11.62 -8.18
CA HIS A 92 10.21 11.47 -9.04
C HIS A 92 9.90 10.42 -10.11
N GLN A 93 9.95 10.81 -11.39
CA GLN A 93 9.49 9.97 -12.51
C GLN A 93 10.25 8.65 -12.60
N GLU A 94 11.51 8.61 -12.20
CA GLU A 94 12.32 7.38 -12.17
C GLU A 94 11.80 6.33 -11.19
N ASN A 95 10.90 6.70 -10.26
CA ASN A 95 10.24 5.78 -9.34
C ASN A 95 8.84 5.37 -9.80
N ASP A 96 8.35 5.87 -10.94
CA ASP A 96 7.05 5.44 -11.45
C ASP A 96 7.06 3.94 -11.73
N SER A 97 6.03 3.25 -11.24
CA SER A 97 5.93 1.78 -11.28
C SER A 97 7.02 1.03 -10.51
N ARG A 98 7.88 1.70 -9.72
CA ARG A 98 8.85 1.03 -8.85
C ARG A 98 8.14 0.14 -7.82
N VAL A 99 8.64 -1.08 -7.68
CA VAL A 99 8.23 -2.07 -6.67
C VAL A 99 9.26 -2.08 -5.57
N MET A 100 8.81 -2.12 -4.32
CA MET A 100 9.66 -2.16 -3.13
C MET A 100 9.16 -3.25 -2.19
N ILE A 101 10.06 -4.07 -1.65
CA ILE A 101 9.75 -5.16 -0.73
C ILE A 101 10.42 -4.89 0.61
N PHE A 102 9.64 -4.94 1.69
CA PHE A 102 10.11 -4.69 3.06
C PHE A 102 9.79 -5.89 3.95
N ARG A 103 10.55 -6.04 5.04
CA ARG A 103 10.12 -6.87 6.18
C ARG A 103 8.82 -6.32 6.75
N ARG A 104 7.95 -7.23 7.22
CA ARG A 104 6.68 -6.85 7.85
C ARG A 104 6.88 -6.03 9.12
N ASN A 105 5.92 -5.15 9.36
CA ASN A 105 5.81 -4.38 10.58
C ASN A 105 4.30 -4.29 10.95
N PRO A 106 3.81 -5.20 11.80
CA PRO A 106 2.38 -5.26 12.16
C PRO A 106 1.84 -3.99 12.84
N GLU A 107 2.72 -3.16 13.40
CA GLU A 107 2.37 -1.92 14.09
C GLU A 107 2.54 -0.68 13.21
N ALA A 108 3.02 -0.83 11.97
CA ALA A 108 3.22 0.29 11.04
C ALA A 108 1.89 0.98 10.71
N LEU A 109 1.78 2.26 11.08
CA LEU A 109 0.63 3.11 10.77
C LEU A 109 0.82 3.86 9.46
N TRP A 110 2.08 4.05 9.03
CA TRP A 110 2.44 4.81 7.84
C TRP A 110 3.61 4.18 7.06
N LEU A 111 3.85 4.67 5.83
CA LEU A 111 4.88 4.11 4.95
C LEU A 111 6.28 4.24 5.56
N ASP A 112 6.54 5.33 6.27
CA ASP A 112 7.84 5.63 6.88
C ASP A 112 8.21 4.66 8.02
N ASP A 113 7.25 3.87 8.52
CA ASP A 113 7.48 2.86 9.56
C ASP A 113 8.13 1.57 9.00
N TYR A 114 8.35 1.49 7.67
CA TYR A 114 9.07 0.40 7.00
C TYR A 114 10.49 0.85 6.63
N VAL A 115 11.46 0.48 7.47
CA VAL A 115 12.83 1.03 7.39
C VAL A 115 13.82 0.17 6.61
N GLU A 116 13.53 -1.12 6.43
CA GLU A 116 14.45 -2.08 5.78
C GLU A 116 13.89 -2.51 4.42
N GLU A 117 14.29 -1.80 3.36
CA GLU A 117 14.02 -2.23 1.99
C GLU A 117 14.91 -3.43 1.66
N VAL A 118 14.30 -4.59 1.46
CA VAL A 118 15.00 -5.87 1.19
C VAL A 118 15.39 -5.97 -0.27
N VAL A 119 14.48 -5.60 -1.17
CA VAL A 119 14.71 -5.59 -2.62
C VAL A 119 13.74 -4.63 -3.29
N SER A 120 14.18 -4.00 -4.37
CA SER A 120 13.32 -3.21 -5.23
C SER A 120 13.65 -3.37 -6.71
N PHE A 121 12.71 -2.93 -7.54
CA PHE A 121 12.85 -2.88 -8.98
C PHE A 121 12.16 -1.62 -9.51
N SER A 122 12.86 -0.81 -10.29
CA SER A 122 12.27 0.31 -11.03
C SER A 122 12.41 0.12 -12.54
N PRO A 123 11.31 0.12 -13.32
CA PRO A 123 11.37 -0.08 -14.76
C PRO A 123 11.91 1.13 -15.54
N LEU A 124 11.94 2.31 -14.93
CA LEU A 124 12.34 3.57 -15.58
C LEU A 124 13.76 4.02 -15.19
N MET A 125 14.48 3.19 -14.45
CA MET A 125 15.91 3.38 -14.21
C MET A 125 16.70 2.73 -15.36
N GLU A 126 17.36 3.54 -16.19
CA GLU A 126 18.26 3.04 -17.24
C GLU A 126 19.57 2.52 -16.62
N GLY A 127 19.87 1.24 -16.86
CA GLY A 127 21.21 0.66 -16.85
C GLY A 127 22.25 1.21 -15.87
N SER A 128 22.08 1.01 -14.57
CA SER A 128 23.19 0.74 -13.65
C SER A 128 22.63 0.23 -12.33
N GLU A 129 23.14 -0.94 -11.91
CA GLU A 129 23.05 -1.47 -10.56
C GLU A 129 21.65 -1.61 -9.95
N THR A 130 21.10 -2.82 -10.02
CA THR A 130 20.34 -3.40 -8.89
C THR A 130 21.31 -3.62 -7.71
N SER A 131 21.98 -2.56 -7.26
CA SER A 131 22.75 -2.54 -6.01
C SER A 131 21.70 -2.41 -4.92
N LEU A 132 21.48 -3.42 -4.07
CA LEU A 132 22.28 -3.56 -2.85
C LEU A 132 22.60 -2.19 -2.25
N TYR A 133 21.56 -1.40 -1.95
CA TYR A 133 21.68 -0.27 -1.03
C TYR A 133 21.94 -0.81 0.39
N GLN A 134 23.21 -1.17 0.59
CA GLN A 134 24.03 -1.10 1.79
C GLN A 134 23.37 -1.38 3.15
N HIS A 135 23.72 -2.55 3.70
CA HIS A 135 24.09 -2.65 5.11
C HIS A 135 25.62 -2.60 5.19
N VAL A 136 26.18 -1.40 5.28
CA VAL A 136 27.54 -1.16 5.79
C VAL A 136 27.48 0.14 6.60
N ASP A 137 27.23 -0.01 7.90
CA ASP A 137 28.01 0.58 8.99
C ASP A 137 27.17 0.50 10.28
N ASP A 138 27.43 -0.55 11.06
CA ASP A 138 27.41 -0.40 12.51
C ASP A 138 28.72 -0.98 13.05
N THR A 139 29.42 -0.07 13.71
CA THR A 139 30.73 -0.21 14.37
C THR A 139 30.81 -1.40 15.33
N GLY A 140 31.89 -2.16 15.21
CA GLY A 140 32.41 -3.10 16.21
C GLY A 140 33.91 -3.29 16.02
#